data_AF-A0A5B7VAA7-F1
#
_entry.id   AF-A0A5B7VAA7-F1
#
_cell.length_a   1.000
_cell.length_b   1.000
_cell.length_c   1.000
_cell.angle_alpha   90.00
_cell.angle_beta   90.00
_cell.angle_gamma   90.00
#
_symmetry.space_group_name_H-M   'P 1'
#
loop_
_entity.id
_entity.type
_entity.pdbx_description
1 polymer ?
#
loop_
_entity_poly.entity_id
_entity_poly.type
_entity_poly.pdbx_seq_one_letter_code
_entity_poly.pdbx_strand_id
1 'polypeptide(L)'
;MVRLVALVECGTRALLDAAFGSDRIGELSYAHRLLASLDASMLLLADAYYDAVDFLNAVSETGAAFLLRSTRKRFPTNRHALPDGSYLTFIRSQHYRADRGYGRRLVVRIIEAWLTVSLEDGTQRTELWRLITSLLDADLCSAQELIEIYHRLWEAESAHWWCGSSELGLSWLSSAGTGGGWGAAGEAGPGVVAGRARASFA
;
A
#
# COMPACT_ATOMS: atom_id res chain seq x y z
N MET A 1 9.10 -1.10 -25.07
CA MET A 1 7.69 -1.15 -24.63
C MET A 1 7.34 0.17 -23.96
N VAL A 2 6.06 0.47 -23.76
CA VAL A 2 5.60 1.67 -23.01
C VAL A 2 5.17 1.22 -21.61
N ARG A 3 5.61 1.94 -20.57
CA ARG A 3 5.15 1.81 -19.18
C ARG A 3 4.09 2.87 -18.92
N LEU A 4 3.04 2.47 -18.20
CA LEU A 4 1.98 3.31 -17.67
C LEU A 4 2.03 3.23 -16.14
N VAL A 5 1.89 4.37 -15.47
CA VAL A 5 1.62 4.49 -14.03
C VAL A 5 0.42 5.41 -13.86
N ALA A 6 -0.58 4.97 -13.12
CA ALA A 6 -1.83 5.70 -12.94
C ALA A 6 -2.15 5.92 -11.46
N LEU A 7 -2.69 7.10 -11.13
CA LEU A 7 -3.35 7.38 -9.87
C LEU A 7 -4.86 7.18 -10.05
N VAL A 8 -5.43 6.27 -9.27
CA VAL A 8 -6.83 5.87 -9.38
C VAL A 8 -7.51 5.95 -8.03
N GLU A 9 -8.74 6.45 -7.97
CA GLU A 9 -9.54 6.43 -6.74
C GLU A 9 -10.01 4.99 -6.44
N CYS A 10 -9.75 4.47 -5.23
CA CYS A 10 -10.05 3.09 -4.84
C CYS A 10 -11.55 2.78 -4.83
N GLY A 11 -12.40 3.77 -4.56
CA GLY A 11 -13.86 3.58 -4.49
C GLY A 11 -14.50 3.57 -5.88
N THR A 12 -14.35 4.67 -6.62
CA THR A 12 -15.00 4.89 -7.93
C THR A 12 -14.23 4.29 -9.09
N ARG A 13 -12.95 3.94 -8.89
CA ARG A 13 -11.98 3.66 -9.95
C ARG A 13 -11.82 4.81 -10.96
N ALA A 14 -12.12 6.04 -10.54
CA ALA A 14 -11.85 7.21 -11.35
C ALA A 14 -10.35 7.39 -11.54
N LEU A 15 -9.92 7.61 -12.78
CA LEU A 15 -8.54 7.98 -13.09
C LEU A 15 -8.32 9.44 -12.70
N LEU A 16 -7.44 9.71 -11.74
CA LEU A 16 -7.06 11.08 -11.39
C LEU A 16 -5.97 11.60 -12.32
N ASP A 17 -4.95 10.80 -12.56
CA ASP A 17 -3.80 11.17 -13.39
C ASP A 17 -3.05 9.94 -13.89
N ALA A 18 -2.30 10.10 -14.99
CA ALA A 18 -1.52 9.02 -15.58
C ALA A 18 -0.24 9.53 -16.25
N ALA A 19 0.84 8.78 -16.07
CA ALA A 19 2.13 9.04 -16.69
C ALA A 19 2.55 7.86 -17.55
N PHE A 20 3.02 8.15 -18.76
CA PHE A 20 3.47 7.18 -19.75
C PHE A 20 4.93 7.43 -20.14
N GLY A 21 5.64 6.37 -20.53
CA GLY A 21 6.92 6.51 -21.21
C GLY A 21 7.67 5.21 -21.41
N SER A 22 8.98 5.27 -21.65
CA SER A 22 9.80 4.06 -21.82
C SER A 22 9.86 3.23 -20.54
N ASP A 23 9.73 1.92 -20.72
CA ASP A 23 10.05 0.85 -19.76
C ASP A 23 11.48 0.89 -19.19
N ARG A 24 12.43 1.56 -19.86
CA ARG A 24 13.80 1.79 -19.40
C ARG A 24 13.88 2.74 -18.20
N ILE A 25 12.84 3.53 -17.96
CA ILE A 25 12.74 4.44 -16.82
C ILE A 25 12.02 3.72 -15.69
N GLY A 26 12.60 3.76 -14.48
CA GLY A 26 12.01 3.15 -13.29
C GLY A 26 10.62 3.71 -12.98
N GLU A 27 9.72 2.82 -12.57
CA GLU A 27 8.31 3.13 -12.29
C GLU A 27 8.14 4.22 -11.23
N LEU A 28 9.00 4.22 -10.19
CA LEU A 28 9.04 5.26 -9.17
C LEU A 28 9.27 6.67 -9.76
N SER A 29 10.00 6.78 -10.87
CA SER A 29 10.22 8.07 -11.55
C SER A 29 8.96 8.62 -12.20
N TYR A 30 8.05 7.74 -12.65
CA TYR A 30 6.75 8.15 -13.16
C TYR A 30 5.80 8.50 -12.02
N ALA A 31 5.80 7.74 -10.93
CA ALA A 31 4.99 8.08 -9.76
C ALA A 31 5.35 9.45 -9.17
N HIS A 32 6.63 9.85 -9.18
CA HIS A 32 7.03 11.21 -8.78
C HIS A 32 6.37 12.32 -9.61
N ARG A 33 6.04 12.06 -10.89
CA ARG A 33 5.37 13.05 -11.76
C ARG A 33 3.91 13.25 -11.36
N LEU A 34 3.29 12.21 -10.80
CA LEU A 34 1.89 12.21 -10.40
C LEU A 34 1.66 12.87 -9.04
N LEU A 35 2.72 13.19 -8.29
CA LEU A 35 2.60 13.83 -6.97
C LEU A 35 1.92 15.19 -7.01
N ALA A 36 1.97 15.90 -8.15
CA ALA A 36 1.29 17.18 -8.32
C ALA A 36 -0.24 17.06 -8.25
N SER A 37 -0.77 15.85 -8.44
CA SER A 37 -2.20 15.53 -8.38
C SER A 37 -2.66 15.09 -6.98
N LEU A 38 -1.74 15.06 -6.00
CA LEU A 38 -2.05 14.75 -4.61
C LEU A 38 -2.25 16.02 -3.78
N ASP A 39 -3.17 15.96 -2.84
CA ASP A 39 -3.42 17.04 -1.88
C ASP A 39 -3.65 16.52 -0.45
N ALA A 40 -3.79 17.46 0.49
CA ALA A 40 -3.91 17.17 1.92
C ALA A 40 -5.19 16.42 2.34
N SER A 41 -6.17 16.28 1.44
CA SER A 41 -7.37 15.49 1.70
C SER A 41 -7.24 14.02 1.29
N MET A 42 -6.15 13.64 0.63
CA MET A 42 -5.95 12.28 0.08
C MET A 42 -5.14 11.36 0.98
N LEU A 43 -5.48 10.06 0.97
CA LEU A 43 -4.65 8.96 1.46
C LEU A 43 -4.15 8.12 0.28
N LEU A 44 -2.85 8.18 0.00
CA LEU A 44 -2.19 7.36 -1.01
C LEU A 44 -1.99 5.93 -0.53
N LEU A 45 -2.57 4.97 -1.23
CA LEU A 45 -2.38 3.54 -1.06
C LEU A 45 -1.41 3.01 -2.14
N ALA A 46 -0.37 2.30 -1.71
CA ALA A 46 0.63 1.77 -2.63
C ALA A 46 1.25 0.45 -2.14
N ASP A 47 1.77 -0.38 -3.05
CA ASP A 47 2.52 -1.59 -2.66
C ASP A 47 4.00 -1.26 -2.32
N ALA A 48 4.70 -2.28 -1.82
CA ALA A 48 6.06 -2.22 -1.31
C ALA A 48 7.12 -1.75 -2.30
N TYR A 49 6.83 -1.74 -3.60
CA TYR A 49 7.70 -1.14 -4.60
C TYR A 49 7.90 0.37 -4.37
N TYR A 50 6.92 1.04 -3.77
CA TYR A 50 6.89 2.50 -3.55
C TYR A 50 7.43 2.92 -2.17
N ASP A 51 8.05 2.01 -1.40
CA ASP A 51 8.45 2.29 -0.02
C ASP A 51 9.66 3.26 0.12
N ALA A 52 10.24 3.73 -0.99
CA ALA A 52 11.44 4.57 -1.00
C ALA A 52 11.26 5.84 -0.15
N VAL A 53 12.18 6.10 0.79
CA VAL A 53 12.03 7.21 1.77
C VAL A 53 11.91 8.57 1.10
N ASP A 54 12.66 8.80 0.02
CA ASP A 54 12.61 10.06 -0.72
C ASP A 54 11.25 10.26 -1.41
N PHE A 55 10.62 9.18 -1.88
CA PHE A 55 9.26 9.23 -2.41
C PHE A 55 8.24 9.53 -1.32
N LEU A 56 8.33 8.89 -0.16
CA LEU A 56 7.41 9.13 0.96
C LEU A 56 7.54 10.52 1.56
N ASN A 57 8.76 11.06 1.61
CA ASN A 57 8.97 12.47 1.95
C ASN A 57 8.29 13.37 0.92
N ALA A 58 8.44 13.09 -0.37
CA ALA A 58 7.81 13.89 -1.43
C ALA A 58 6.27 13.83 -1.38
N VAL A 59 5.69 12.66 -1.09
CA VAL A 59 4.23 12.53 -0.84
C VAL A 59 3.83 13.37 0.38
N SER A 60 4.59 13.30 1.47
CA SER A 60 4.28 14.08 2.68
C SER A 60 4.38 15.60 2.44
N GLU A 61 5.23 16.03 1.50
CA GLU A 61 5.38 17.44 1.10
C GLU A 61 4.16 17.96 0.30
N THR A 62 3.34 17.10 -0.31
CA THR A 62 2.05 17.51 -0.91
C THR A 62 0.96 17.72 0.14
N GLY A 63 1.21 17.31 1.39
CA GLY A 63 0.24 17.26 2.48
C GLY A 63 -0.57 15.97 2.52
N ALA A 64 -0.50 15.12 1.48
CA ALA A 64 -1.22 13.86 1.44
C ALA A 64 -0.72 12.88 2.51
N ALA A 65 -1.63 12.08 3.04
CA ALA A 65 -1.29 10.93 3.85
C ALA A 65 -0.89 9.75 2.94
N PHE A 66 -0.18 8.76 3.49
CA PHE A 66 0.07 7.51 2.79
C PHE A 66 -0.13 6.30 3.68
N LEU A 67 -0.44 5.16 3.06
CA LEU A 67 -0.50 3.83 3.66
C LEU A 67 0.00 2.81 2.62
N LEU A 68 1.09 2.12 2.93
CA LEU A 68 1.69 1.17 2.00
C LEU A 68 2.30 -0.02 2.71
N ARG A 69 2.47 -1.13 1.98
CA ARG A 69 3.24 -2.26 2.50
C ARG A 69 4.73 -1.94 2.49
N SER A 70 5.44 -2.20 3.59
CA SER A 70 6.90 -2.14 3.65
C SER A 70 7.52 -3.38 3.05
N THR A 71 8.64 -3.24 2.35
CA THR A 71 9.53 -4.38 2.12
C THR A 71 10.11 -4.89 3.46
N ARG A 72 10.33 -6.20 3.57
CA ARG A 72 10.92 -6.83 4.78
C ARG A 72 12.35 -6.38 5.10
N LYS A 73 12.99 -5.61 4.21
CA LYS A 73 14.39 -5.17 4.34
C LYS A 73 14.58 -4.05 5.38
N ARG A 74 13.49 -3.48 5.91
CA ARG A 74 13.55 -2.40 6.90
C ARG A 74 13.44 -2.97 8.32
N PHE A 75 14.39 -2.59 9.16
CA PHE A 75 14.42 -2.92 10.59
C PHE A 75 14.30 -1.62 11.40
N PRO A 76 13.07 -1.21 11.79
CA PRO A 76 12.90 -0.01 12.61
C PRO A 76 13.47 -0.27 14.01
N THR A 77 14.52 0.46 14.35
CA THR A 77 15.29 0.29 15.61
C THR A 77 14.66 1.02 16.79
N ASN A 78 13.99 2.15 16.55
CA ASN A 78 13.38 2.98 17.61
C ASN A 78 11.87 2.85 17.54
N ARG A 79 11.30 1.96 18.37
CA ARG A 79 9.87 1.66 18.39
C ARG A 79 9.22 2.24 19.63
N HIS A 80 8.25 3.12 19.44
CA HIS A 80 7.37 3.59 20.51
C HIS A 80 6.00 2.94 20.31
N ALA A 81 5.65 1.97 21.14
CA ALA A 81 4.38 1.25 21.04
C ALA A 81 3.17 2.16 21.25
N LEU A 82 2.09 1.88 20.53
CA LEU A 82 0.79 2.52 20.66
C LEU A 82 -0.22 1.50 21.25
N PRO A 83 -1.34 1.96 21.84
CA PRO A 83 -2.30 1.09 22.53
C PRO A 83 -2.95 0.01 21.65
N ASP A 84 -3.00 0.22 20.34
CA ASP A 84 -3.61 -0.69 19.37
C ASP A 84 -2.64 -1.72 18.77
N GLY A 85 -1.44 -1.85 19.35
CA GLY A 85 -0.42 -2.81 18.93
C GLY A 85 0.50 -2.33 17.80
N SER A 86 0.20 -1.18 17.19
CA SER A 86 1.11 -0.52 16.24
C SER A 86 2.24 0.24 16.97
N TYR A 87 3.22 0.76 16.24
CA TYR A 87 4.30 1.55 16.86
C TYR A 87 4.80 2.70 15.97
N LEU A 88 5.17 3.80 16.61
CA LEU A 88 5.86 4.91 15.96
C LEU A 88 7.35 4.62 15.83
N THR A 89 7.92 5.04 14.71
CA THR A 89 9.34 4.99 14.43
C THR A 89 9.73 6.09 13.47
N PHE A 90 11.01 6.17 13.08
CA PHE A 90 11.42 6.98 11.95
C PHE A 90 12.19 6.14 10.94
N ILE A 91 12.00 6.47 9.67
CA ILE A 91 12.79 5.94 8.55
C ILE A 91 13.68 7.03 8.00
N ARG A 92 14.80 6.63 7.39
CA ARG A 92 15.76 7.52 6.74
C ARG A 92 16.27 6.86 5.48
N SER A 93 16.69 7.65 4.49
CA SER A 93 17.34 7.10 3.31
C SER A 93 18.54 6.25 3.72
N GLN A 94 18.68 5.10 3.06
CA GLN A 94 19.83 4.21 3.23
C GLN A 94 21.03 4.71 2.41
N HIS A 95 20.78 5.52 1.37
CA HIS A 95 21.80 6.02 0.48
C HIS A 95 22.21 7.43 0.87
N TYR A 96 23.50 7.60 1.16
CA TYR A 96 24.08 8.93 1.35
C TYR A 96 24.21 9.63 -0.01
N ARG A 97 23.77 10.88 -0.08
CA ARG A 97 24.01 11.77 -1.22
C ARG A 97 24.91 12.94 -0.80
N ALA A 98 25.90 13.27 -1.61
CA ALA A 98 26.86 14.33 -1.29
C ALA A 98 26.20 15.70 -1.04
N ASP A 99 25.09 15.99 -1.72
CA ASP A 99 24.36 17.26 -1.64
C ASP A 99 23.36 17.33 -0.46
N ARG A 100 22.85 16.18 0.03
CA ARG A 100 21.74 16.15 1.03
C ARG A 100 21.97 15.21 2.21
N GLY A 101 23.14 14.59 2.28
CA GLY A 101 23.44 13.51 3.21
C GLY A 101 22.47 12.33 3.10
N TYR A 102 22.04 11.79 4.23
CA TYR A 102 21.02 10.72 4.29
C TYR A 102 19.58 11.23 4.13
N GLY A 103 19.38 12.51 3.79
CA GLY A 103 18.06 13.13 3.68
C GLY A 103 17.32 13.29 5.02
N ARG A 104 16.06 13.71 4.93
CA ARG A 104 15.18 13.95 6.08
C ARG A 104 14.73 12.63 6.70
N ARG A 105 14.69 12.59 8.04
CA ARG A 105 14.02 11.51 8.78
C ARG A 105 12.51 11.69 8.61
N LEU A 106 11.82 10.62 8.27
CA LEU A 106 10.36 10.60 8.18
C LEU A 106 9.82 9.80 9.37
N VAL A 107 9.04 10.46 10.22
CA VAL A 107 8.31 9.79 11.31
C VAL A 107 7.14 9.06 10.69
N VAL A 108 7.02 7.78 11.02
CA VAL A 108 5.98 6.90 10.48
C VAL A 108 5.44 6.01 11.59
N ARG A 109 4.21 5.55 11.39
CA ARG A 109 3.62 4.48 12.16
C ARG A 109 3.72 3.17 11.39
N ILE A 110 4.12 2.12 12.09
CA ILE A 110 4.22 0.77 11.55
C ILE A 110 3.13 -0.09 12.17
N ILE A 111 2.42 -0.80 11.31
CA ILE A 111 1.41 -1.79 11.68
C ILE A 111 1.89 -3.15 11.20
N GLU A 112 1.95 -4.12 12.10
CA GLU A 112 2.29 -5.50 11.79
C GLU A 112 0.99 -6.29 11.66
N ALA A 113 0.77 -6.92 10.50
CA ALA A 113 -0.45 -7.67 10.18
C ALA A 113 -0.08 -9.02 9.59
N TRP A 114 -0.73 -10.08 10.05
CA TRP A 114 -0.51 -11.43 9.55
C TRP A 114 -1.44 -11.71 8.37
N LEU A 115 -0.86 -11.95 7.20
CA LEU A 115 -1.58 -12.44 6.04
C LEU A 115 -1.55 -13.96 6.05
N THR A 116 -2.72 -14.60 6.11
CA THR A 116 -2.87 -16.03 5.82
C THR A 116 -3.49 -16.20 4.44
N VAL A 117 -2.76 -16.86 3.54
CA VAL A 117 -3.22 -17.25 2.21
C VAL A 117 -3.59 -18.72 2.25
N SER A 118 -4.85 -19.04 1.96
CA SER A 118 -5.33 -20.41 1.78
C SER A 118 -5.41 -20.73 0.30
N LEU A 119 -4.67 -21.76 -0.13
CA LEU A 119 -4.70 -22.30 -1.48
C LEU A 119 -5.78 -23.39 -1.60
N GLU A 120 -6.20 -23.69 -2.83
CA GLU A 120 -7.27 -24.67 -3.11
C GLU A 120 -6.89 -26.10 -2.72
N ASP A 121 -5.59 -26.43 -2.67
CA ASP A 121 -5.07 -27.72 -2.21
C ASP A 121 -5.09 -27.87 -0.68
N GLY A 122 -5.63 -26.89 0.05
CA GLY A 122 -5.67 -26.85 1.51
C GLY A 122 -4.37 -26.34 2.16
N THR A 123 -3.33 -26.04 1.38
CA THR A 123 -2.09 -25.46 1.88
C THR A 123 -2.37 -24.04 2.39
N GLN A 124 -1.99 -23.77 3.65
CA GLN A 124 -2.00 -22.43 4.21
C GLN A 124 -0.59 -21.88 4.31
N ARG A 125 -0.42 -20.63 3.85
CA ARG A 125 0.82 -19.87 4.00
C ARG A 125 0.53 -18.62 4.80
N THR A 126 1.18 -18.49 5.95
CA THR A 126 1.07 -17.31 6.80
C THR A 126 2.34 -16.46 6.66
N GLU A 127 2.15 -15.17 6.41
CA GLU A 127 3.22 -14.21 6.23
C GLU A 127 2.98 -12.96 7.05
N LEU A 128 3.99 -12.54 7.81
CA LEU A 128 3.97 -11.22 8.42
C LEU A 128 4.15 -10.14 7.36
N TRP A 129 3.19 -9.23 7.28
CA TRP A 129 3.25 -7.99 6.54
C TRP A 129 3.45 -6.83 7.50
N ARG A 130 4.10 -5.78 6.99
CA ARG A 130 4.24 -4.50 7.68
C ARG A 130 3.61 -3.44 6.81
N LEU A 131 2.69 -2.66 7.34
CA LEU A 131 2.20 -1.45 6.72
C LEU A 131 2.92 -0.25 7.33
N ILE A 132 3.26 0.73 6.51
CA ILE A 132 3.81 2.02 6.92
C ILE A 132 2.78 3.08 6.59
N THR A 133 2.52 3.98 7.55
CA THR A 133 1.65 5.13 7.32
C THR A 133 2.20 6.42 7.94
N SER A 134 1.81 7.56 7.36
CA SER A 134 1.97 8.89 7.96
C SER A 134 0.83 9.26 8.92
N LEU A 135 -0.21 8.43 9.07
CA LEU A 135 -1.26 8.61 10.07
C LEU A 135 -0.77 8.13 11.44
N LEU A 136 -0.24 9.07 12.23
CA LEU A 136 0.51 8.76 13.47
C LEU A 136 -0.38 8.52 14.69
N ASP A 137 -1.61 9.03 14.67
CA ASP A 137 -2.52 8.99 15.82
C ASP A 137 -3.42 7.74 15.78
N ALA A 138 -3.29 6.90 16.81
CA ALA A 138 -4.08 5.67 16.94
C ALA A 138 -5.54 5.90 17.30
N ASP A 139 -5.84 7.02 17.93
CA ASP A 139 -7.20 7.36 18.36
C ASP A 139 -8.03 7.93 17.19
N LEU A 140 -7.35 8.54 16.20
CA LEU A 140 -8.00 9.03 14.97
C LEU A 140 -8.21 7.93 13.93
N CYS A 141 -7.29 6.99 13.82
CA CYS A 141 -7.40 5.85 12.92
C CYS A 141 -6.66 4.65 13.50
N SER A 142 -7.41 3.59 13.80
CA SER A 142 -6.87 2.37 14.37
C SER A 142 -6.07 1.57 13.35
N ALA A 143 -5.15 0.73 13.84
CA ALA A 143 -4.39 -0.20 13.02
C ALA A 143 -5.31 -1.14 12.22
N GLN A 144 -6.42 -1.58 12.84
CA GLN A 144 -7.40 -2.46 12.21
C GLN A 144 -8.08 -1.79 11.01
N GLU A 145 -8.52 -0.54 11.15
CA GLU A 145 -9.14 0.21 10.04
C GLU A 145 -8.16 0.39 8.87
N LEU A 146 -6.88 0.66 9.16
CA LEU A 146 -5.85 0.79 8.13
C LEU A 146 -5.56 -0.54 7.43
N ILE A 147 -5.55 -1.66 8.18
CA ILE A 147 -5.42 -3.00 7.59
C ILE A 147 -6.59 -3.27 6.63
N GLU A 148 -7.83 -2.95 7.03
CA GLU A 148 -9.02 -3.16 6.20
C GLU A 148 -9.05 -2.28 4.94
N ILE A 149 -8.57 -1.03 5.04
CA ILE A 149 -8.41 -0.15 3.89
C ILE A 149 -7.37 -0.72 2.92
N TYR A 150 -6.20 -1.12 3.43
CA TYR A 150 -5.15 -1.70 2.61
C TYR A 150 -5.57 -3.02 1.97
N HIS A 151 -6.31 -3.85 2.71
CA HIS A 151 -6.83 -5.12 2.21
C HIS A 151 -7.72 -4.93 0.97
N ARG A 152 -8.62 -3.95 1.00
CA ARG A 152 -9.50 -3.64 -0.13
C ARG A 152 -8.72 -3.23 -1.39
N LEU A 153 -7.61 -2.49 -1.23
CA LEU A 153 -6.71 -2.21 -2.35
C LEU A 153 -6.10 -3.50 -2.89
N TRP A 154 -5.54 -4.32 -2.00
CA TRP A 154 -4.87 -5.56 -2.41
C TRP A 154 -5.81 -6.53 -3.13
N GLU A 155 -7.07 -6.65 -2.68
CA GLU A 155 -8.09 -7.46 -3.37
C GLU A 155 -8.39 -6.92 -4.78
N ALA A 156 -8.50 -5.60 -4.93
CA ALA A 156 -8.75 -4.95 -6.22
C ALA A 156 -7.59 -5.15 -7.20
N GLU A 157 -6.34 -4.93 -6.75
CA GLU A 157 -5.14 -5.11 -7.57
C GLU A 157 -4.85 -6.58 -7.88
N SER A 158 -5.06 -7.49 -6.92
CA SER A 158 -4.83 -8.91 -7.14
C SER A 158 -5.81 -9.51 -8.15
N ALA A 159 -7.04 -8.99 -8.22
CA ALA A 159 -7.96 -9.32 -9.30
C ALA A 159 -7.47 -8.76 -10.66
N HIS A 160 -6.70 -7.68 -10.65
CA HIS A 160 -6.17 -7.00 -11.83
C HIS A 160 -4.81 -7.54 -12.29
N TRP A 161 -4.09 -8.32 -11.47
CA TRP A 161 -2.79 -8.94 -11.84
C TRP A 161 -2.86 -9.84 -13.08
N TRP A 162 -4.06 -10.18 -13.53
CA TRP A 162 -4.29 -10.82 -14.83
C TRP A 162 -3.93 -9.94 -16.05
N CYS A 163 -3.87 -8.60 -15.90
CA CYS A 163 -3.73 -7.66 -17.03
C CYS A 163 -2.39 -6.91 -17.14
N GLY A 164 -1.43 -7.12 -16.22
CA GLY A 164 -0.05 -6.64 -16.38
C GLY A 164 0.19 -5.12 -16.21
N SER A 165 -0.76 -4.37 -15.65
CA SER A 165 -0.60 -2.97 -15.21
C SER A 165 -0.22 -2.88 -13.74
N SER A 166 0.49 -1.81 -13.35
CA SER A 166 0.68 -1.42 -11.96
C SER A 166 -0.15 -0.18 -11.66
N GLU A 167 -0.98 -0.25 -10.62
CA GLU A 167 -1.91 0.79 -10.21
C GLU A 167 -1.46 1.40 -8.88
N LEU A 168 -1.78 2.67 -8.65
CA LEU A 168 -1.68 3.32 -7.36
C LEU A 168 -3.08 3.75 -6.93
N GLY A 169 -3.49 3.37 -5.73
CA GLY A 169 -4.83 3.64 -5.21
C GLY A 169 -4.89 4.91 -4.37
N LEU A 170 -5.98 5.66 -4.44
CA LEU A 170 -6.28 6.80 -3.56
C LEU A 170 -7.57 6.54 -2.79
N SER A 171 -7.57 6.83 -1.50
CA SER A 171 -8.74 6.69 -0.65
C SER A 171 -9.07 8.01 0.05
N TRP A 172 -10.36 8.27 0.25
CA TRP A 172 -10.87 9.37 1.05
C TRP A 172 -11.36 8.80 2.40
N LEU A 173 -10.85 9.32 3.51
CA LEU A 173 -11.37 8.97 4.84
C LEU A 173 -12.63 9.80 5.14
N SER A 174 -13.80 9.18 5.01
CA SER A 174 -15.07 9.70 5.54
C SER A 174 -15.56 8.76 6.65
N SER A 175 -15.92 9.31 7.81
CA SER A 175 -16.43 8.55 8.95
C SER A 175 -17.83 7.95 8.65
N ALA A 176 -17.95 6.62 8.65
CA ALA A 176 -19.08 5.80 9.19
C ALA A 176 -19.40 4.50 8.41
N GLY A 177 -19.38 3.34 9.10
CA GLY A 177 -20.58 2.50 9.30
C GLY A 177 -20.95 1.35 8.33
N THR A 178 -20.69 0.11 8.80
CA THR A 178 -21.53 -1.14 8.73
C THR A 178 -21.82 -1.89 7.41
N GLY A 179 -21.16 -3.04 7.24
CA GLY A 179 -21.76 -4.40 7.30
C GLY A 179 -22.52 -5.02 6.10
N GLY A 180 -22.07 -6.21 5.64
CA GLY A 180 -22.93 -7.19 4.92
C GLY A 180 -22.19 -8.18 4.00
N GLY A 181 -22.22 -9.48 4.30
CA GLY A 181 -21.51 -10.58 3.60
C GLY A 181 -22.27 -11.22 2.41
N TRP A 182 -22.23 -12.56 2.31
CA TRP A 182 -22.70 -13.48 1.22
C TRP A 182 -21.65 -13.71 0.10
N GLY A 183 -21.32 -14.89 -0.42
CA GLY A 183 -21.86 -16.26 -0.40
C GLY A 183 -21.48 -16.91 -1.75
N ALA A 184 -20.92 -18.13 -1.77
CA ALA A 184 -20.24 -18.72 -2.94
C ALA A 184 -21.01 -19.90 -3.60
N ALA A 185 -20.80 -20.08 -4.92
CA ALA A 185 -21.05 -21.30 -5.73
C ALA A 185 -20.26 -21.11 -7.06
N GLY A 186 -19.66 -22.07 -7.78
CA GLY A 186 -19.44 -23.52 -7.70
C GLY A 186 -18.94 -23.99 -9.10
N GLU A 187 -17.86 -24.80 -9.14
CA GLU A 187 -17.30 -25.75 -10.17
C GLU A 187 -17.47 -25.56 -11.70
N ALA A 188 -16.62 -26.04 -12.63
CA ALA A 188 -15.23 -26.55 -12.74
C ALA A 188 -14.95 -26.85 -14.24
N GLY A 189 -13.69 -26.82 -14.72
CA GLY A 189 -13.28 -27.32 -16.06
C GLY A 189 -11.83 -26.94 -16.44
N PRO A 190 -11.06 -27.79 -17.15
CA PRO A 190 -9.61 -27.93 -16.92
C PRO A 190 -8.74 -27.02 -17.78
N GLY A 191 -7.73 -26.40 -17.16
CA GLY A 191 -6.65 -25.69 -17.86
C GLY A 191 -6.10 -24.54 -17.03
N VAL A 192 -4.86 -24.70 -16.53
CA VAL A 192 -4.12 -23.73 -15.69
C VAL A 192 -4.85 -23.39 -14.38
N VAL A 193 -4.37 -23.94 -13.26
CA VAL A 193 -4.90 -23.65 -11.91
C VAL A 193 -4.53 -22.21 -11.53
N ALA A 194 -5.33 -21.26 -11.99
CA ALA A 194 -5.53 -19.99 -11.32
C ALA A 194 -6.46 -20.26 -10.13
N GLY A 195 -5.92 -20.88 -9.09
CA GLY A 195 -6.68 -21.20 -7.89
C GLY A 195 -7.08 -19.91 -7.17
N ARG A 196 -8.34 -19.78 -6.77
CA ARG A 196 -8.80 -18.65 -5.94
C ARG A 196 -8.16 -18.78 -4.56
N ALA A 197 -7.06 -18.08 -4.35
CA ALA A 197 -6.48 -17.93 -3.04
C ALA A 197 -7.34 -16.99 -2.19
N ARG A 198 -7.76 -17.43 -1.00
CA ARG A 198 -8.39 -16.54 -0.01
C ARG A 198 -7.32 -16.00 0.92
N ALA A 199 -7.21 -14.68 0.98
CA ALA A 199 -6.40 -13.96 1.94
C ALA A 199 -7.24 -13.58 3.16
N SER A 200 -6.68 -13.71 4.34
CA SER A 200 -7.23 -13.13 5.57
C SER A 200 -6.13 -12.39 6.31
N PHE A 201 -6.45 -11.20 6.83
CA PHE A 201 -5.58 -10.41 7.69
C PHE A 201 -6.01 -10.60 9.15
N ALA A 202 -5.03 -10.79 10.03
CA ALA A 202 -5.19 -10.91 11.47
C ALA A 202 -4.12 -10.12 12.22
#